data_AF-A0A493TKA0-F1
#
_entry.id   AF-A0A493TKA0-F1
#
_cell.length_a   1.000
_cell.length_b   1.000
_cell.length_c   1.000
_cell.angle_alpha   90.00
_cell.angle_beta   90.00
_cell.angle_gamma   90.00
#
_symmetry.space_group_name_H-M   'P 1'
#
loop_
_entity.id
_entity.type
_entity.pdbx_description
1 polymer ?
#
loop_
_entity_poly.entity_id
_entity_poly.type
_entity_poly.pdbx_seq_one_letter_code
_entity_poly.pdbx_strand_id
1 'polypeptide(L)'
;MPSNKSVSDAPIAQFTNCRILRDRRLQREDLWVREGKILNPEKLFFDEKGSADVQLDCKGSIIAPGFIDVQINGGFGVDFSLATDDFKSGIDLVSQKILSHGVTSFCPTLVTSPPSVYHQVTVGIRSWTPTPDFLPLTFRPVRR
;
A
#
# COMPACT_ATOMS: atom_id res chain seq x y z
N MET A 1 25.70 -19.28 3.61
CA MET A 1 25.30 -18.03 2.92
C MET A 1 25.50 -16.87 3.89
N PRO A 2 25.96 -15.69 3.45
CA PRO A 2 26.11 -14.54 4.34
C PRO A 2 24.77 -14.20 5.01
N SER A 3 24.81 -13.79 6.27
CA SER A 3 23.58 -13.46 7.02
C SER A 3 23.12 -12.04 6.68
N ASN A 4 21.84 -11.88 6.34
CA ASN A 4 21.17 -10.59 6.10
C ASN A 4 21.20 -9.59 7.27
N LYS A 5 21.73 -10.02 8.42
CA LYS A 5 21.67 -9.34 9.71
C LYS A 5 22.68 -8.19 9.87
N SER A 6 23.43 -7.85 8.83
CA SER A 6 24.40 -6.75 8.88
C SER A 6 23.73 -5.38 9.01
N VAL A 7 22.46 -5.24 8.61
CA VAL A 7 21.71 -3.96 8.60
C VAL A 7 20.37 -4.02 9.33
N SER A 8 19.57 -5.08 9.15
CA SER A 8 18.32 -5.32 9.88
C SER A 8 18.05 -6.82 9.98
N ASP A 9 17.39 -7.25 11.07
CA ASP A 9 16.92 -8.64 11.24
C ASP A 9 15.58 -8.91 10.51
N ALA A 10 14.96 -7.90 9.91
CA ALA A 10 13.70 -8.07 9.20
C ALA A 10 13.89 -8.88 7.89
N PRO A 11 12.94 -9.78 7.57
CA PRO A 11 13.06 -10.66 6.40
C PRO A 11 13.00 -9.86 5.10
N ILE A 12 13.82 -10.29 4.14
CA ILE A 12 13.85 -9.78 2.78
C ILE A 12 12.96 -10.67 1.91
N ALA A 13 11.89 -10.08 1.36
CA ALA A 13 11.06 -10.71 0.35
C ALA A 13 11.58 -10.37 -1.05
N GLN A 14 11.73 -11.38 -1.91
CA GLN A 14 12.04 -11.23 -3.32
C GLN A 14 10.85 -11.69 -4.16
N PHE A 15 10.37 -10.81 -5.04
CA PHE A 15 9.38 -11.12 -6.06
C PHE A 15 10.11 -11.47 -7.35
N THR A 16 9.91 -12.68 -7.85
CA THR A 16 10.58 -13.19 -9.05
C THR A 16 9.62 -13.36 -10.21
N ASN A 17 10.15 -13.45 -11.43
CA ASN A 17 9.35 -13.71 -12.64
C ASN A 17 8.20 -12.71 -12.79
N CYS A 18 8.49 -11.43 -12.54
CA CYS A 18 7.53 -10.34 -12.63
C CYS A 18 7.86 -9.38 -13.78
N ARG A 19 6.89 -8.55 -14.15
CA ARG A 19 7.06 -7.41 -15.05
C ARG A 19 6.85 -6.13 -14.25
N ILE A 20 7.91 -5.40 -13.96
CA ILE A 20 7.87 -4.19 -13.13
C ILE A 20 7.61 -2.97 -14.01
N LEU A 21 6.65 -2.13 -13.63
CA LEU A 21 6.44 -0.82 -14.25
C LEU A 21 7.47 0.18 -13.73
N ARG A 22 8.45 0.53 -14.56
CA ARG A 22 9.50 1.52 -14.27
C ARG A 22 9.72 2.39 -15.50
N ASP A 23 9.92 3.69 -15.31
CA ASP A 23 10.15 4.65 -16.40
C ASP A 23 9.12 4.53 -17.54
N ARG A 24 7.86 4.31 -17.16
CA ARG A 24 6.70 4.13 -18.06
C ARG A 24 6.83 2.92 -18.99
N ARG A 25 7.63 1.91 -18.65
CA ARG A 25 7.80 0.66 -19.39
C ARG A 25 7.68 -0.54 -18.46
N LEU A 26 7.26 -1.67 -19.03
CA LEU A 26 7.29 -2.95 -18.33
C LEU A 26 8.64 -3.62 -18.56
N GLN A 27 9.38 -3.85 -17.49
CA GLN A 27 10.70 -4.49 -17.52
C GLN A 27 10.63 -5.83 -16.79
N ARG A 28 11.30 -6.85 -17.34
CA ARG A 28 11.38 -8.17 -16.68
C ARG A 28 12.54 -8.15 -15.70
N GLU A 29 12.21 -7.98 -14.43
CA GLU A 29 13.16 -7.83 -13.33
C GLU A 29 12.57 -8.48 -12.07
N ASP A 30 13.40 -8.63 -11.05
CA ASP A 30 12.98 -9.04 -9.72
C ASP A 30 12.90 -7.82 -8.79
N LEU A 31 12.08 -7.89 -7.73
CA LEU A 31 11.91 -6.82 -6.75
C LEU A 31 12.23 -7.32 -5.34
N TRP A 32 13.03 -6.57 -4.58
CA TRP A 32 13.32 -6.86 -3.18
C TRP A 32 12.64 -5.85 -2.26
N VAL A 33 12.02 -6.34 -1.20
CA VAL A 33 11.31 -5.53 -0.20
C VAL A 33 11.70 -5.99 1.20
N ARG A 34 11.98 -5.02 2.09
CA ARG A 34 12.18 -5.24 3.54
C ARG A 34 11.50 -4.10 4.30
N GLU A 35 10.72 -4.43 5.33
CA GLU A 35 10.05 -3.45 6.21
C GLU A 35 9.21 -2.41 5.46
N GLY A 36 8.53 -2.83 4.40
CA GLY A 36 7.80 -1.89 3.55
C GLY A 36 8.72 -0.84 2.92
N LYS A 37 9.90 -1.23 2.46
CA LYS A 37 10.76 -0.42 1.60
C LYS A 37 11.25 -1.26 0.45
N ILE A 38 11.18 -0.71 -0.75
CA ILE A 38 11.82 -1.30 -1.93
C ILE A 38 13.33 -1.13 -1.75
N LEU A 39 14.07 -2.24 -1.83
CA LEU A 39 15.52 -2.24 -1.71
C LEU A 39 16.18 -1.97 -3.07
N ASN A 40 17.31 -1.28 -3.04
CA ASN A 40 18.18 -1.19 -4.21
C ASN A 40 18.99 -2.51 -4.29
N PRO A 41 18.89 -3.28 -5.40
CA PRO A 41 19.59 -4.55 -5.54
C PRO A 41 21.11 -4.40 -5.47
N GLU A 42 21.69 -3.34 -6.04
CA GLU A 42 23.14 -3.11 -6.00
C GLU A 42 23.64 -3.00 -4.55
N LYS A 43 22.99 -2.16 -3.74
CA LYS A 43 23.33 -2.01 -2.32
C LYS A 43 23.10 -3.30 -1.54
N LEU A 44 22.00 -3.99 -1.81
CA LEU A 44 21.69 -5.26 -1.16
C LEU A 44 22.79 -6.30 -1.40
N PHE A 45 23.27 -6.44 -2.64
CA PHE A 45 24.24 -7.47 -2.99
C PHE A 45 25.69 -7.09 -2.66
N PHE A 46 26.10 -5.86 -2.94
CA PHE A 46 27.51 -5.46 -2.81
C PHE A 46 27.85 -4.93 -1.41
N ASP A 47 26.95 -4.16 -0.79
CA ASP A 47 27.20 -3.56 0.53
C ASP A 47 26.74 -4.50 1.64
N GLU A 48 25.46 -4.90 1.63
CA GLU A 48 24.87 -5.72 2.70
C GLU A 48 25.24 -7.20 2.59
N LYS A 49 25.64 -7.65 1.38
CA LYS A 49 25.80 -9.07 1.02
C LYS A 49 24.58 -9.90 1.38
N GLY A 50 23.40 -9.32 1.23
CA GLY A 50 22.13 -9.93 1.57
C GLY A 50 21.56 -10.81 0.44
N SER A 51 20.68 -11.72 0.83
CA SER A 51 19.91 -12.61 -0.05
C SER A 51 18.44 -12.61 0.35
N ALA A 52 17.54 -13.16 -0.48
CA ALA A 52 16.13 -13.27 -0.10
C ALA A 52 15.93 -14.30 1.02
N ASP A 53 15.15 -13.94 2.04
CA ASP A 53 14.65 -14.88 3.06
C ASP A 53 13.37 -15.57 2.56
N VAL A 54 12.57 -14.86 1.75
CA VAL A 54 11.32 -15.35 1.17
C VAL A 54 11.32 -15.05 -0.33
N GLN A 55 10.98 -16.03 -1.15
CA GLN A 55 10.81 -15.86 -2.60
C GLN A 55 9.35 -16.08 -3.02
N LEU A 56 8.86 -15.20 -3.88
CA LEU A 56 7.48 -15.18 -4.38
C LEU A 56 7.51 -15.16 -5.92
N ASP A 57 7.15 -16.27 -6.56
CA ASP A 57 7.01 -16.33 -8.02
C ASP A 57 5.71 -15.63 -8.46
N CYS A 58 5.86 -14.53 -9.19
CA CYS A 58 4.75 -13.74 -9.70
C CYS A 58 4.12 -14.30 -10.99
N LYS A 59 4.63 -15.39 -11.56
CA LYS A 59 4.06 -16.08 -12.73
C LYS A 59 3.84 -15.16 -13.94
N GLY A 60 4.75 -14.22 -14.17
CA GLY A 60 4.66 -13.23 -15.24
C GLY A 60 3.70 -12.07 -14.98
N SER A 61 3.17 -11.94 -13.75
CA SER A 61 2.29 -10.83 -13.36
C SER A 61 3.01 -9.48 -13.40
N ILE A 62 2.23 -8.41 -13.47
CA ILE A 62 2.74 -7.04 -13.43
C ILE A 62 2.82 -6.57 -11.98
N ILE A 63 3.95 -5.95 -11.61
CA ILE A 63 4.08 -5.17 -10.38
C ILE A 63 4.15 -3.70 -10.78
N ALA A 64 3.26 -2.90 -10.22
CA ALA A 64 3.23 -1.46 -10.40
C ALA A 64 3.10 -0.79 -9.02
N PRO A 65 3.45 0.51 -8.89
CA PRO A 65 3.04 1.29 -7.73
C PRO A 65 1.51 1.18 -7.54
N GLY A 66 1.08 1.04 -6.30
CA GLY A 66 -0.36 1.08 -6.00
C GLY A 66 -0.96 2.42 -6.42
N PHE A 67 -2.21 2.38 -6.85
CA PHE A 67 -2.90 3.58 -7.33
C PHE A 67 -3.14 4.56 -6.18
N ILE A 68 -3.11 5.84 -6.53
CA ILE A 68 -3.45 6.95 -5.64
C ILE A 68 -4.75 7.55 -6.13
N ASP A 69 -5.82 7.40 -5.37
CA ASP A 69 -7.11 7.98 -5.68
C ASP A 69 -7.24 9.36 -5.03
N VAL A 70 -7.02 10.41 -5.82
CA VAL A 70 -7.07 11.79 -5.34
C VAL A 70 -8.50 12.30 -5.13
N GLN A 71 -9.52 11.55 -5.54
CA GLN A 71 -10.91 11.98 -5.43
C GLN A 71 -11.88 10.80 -5.26
N ILE A 72 -12.09 10.40 -4.01
CA ILE A 72 -13.09 9.40 -3.63
C ILE A 72 -14.05 9.97 -2.56
N ASN A 73 -15.33 10.05 -2.90
CA ASN A 73 -16.37 10.57 -1.99
C ASN A 73 -16.80 9.54 -0.92
N GLY A 74 -16.46 8.27 -1.16
CA GLY A 74 -16.93 7.13 -0.38
C GLY A 74 -16.95 5.87 -1.23
N GLY A 75 -17.36 4.75 -0.65
CA GLY A 75 -17.43 3.47 -1.33
C GLY A 75 -18.04 2.40 -0.43
N PHE A 76 -18.47 1.27 -1.02
CA PHE A 76 -18.95 0.10 -0.27
C PHE A 76 -20.08 0.41 0.74
N GLY A 77 -20.96 1.36 0.39
CA GLY A 77 -22.08 1.79 1.24
C GLY A 77 -21.74 2.91 2.23
N VAL A 78 -20.51 3.41 2.23
CA VAL A 78 -20.06 4.54 3.04
C VAL A 78 -19.96 5.81 2.18
N ASP A 79 -20.47 6.92 2.68
CA ASP A 79 -20.28 8.27 2.13
C ASP A 79 -19.52 9.10 3.17
N PHE A 80 -18.38 9.67 2.79
CA PHE A 80 -17.55 10.47 3.71
C PHE A 80 -18.19 11.81 4.07
N SER A 81 -19.16 12.28 3.29
CA SER A 81 -19.89 13.53 3.52
C SER A 81 -21.03 13.37 4.54
N LEU A 82 -21.32 12.14 4.98
CA LEU A 82 -22.26 11.90 6.07
C LEU A 82 -21.52 11.98 7.40
N ALA A 83 -21.85 13.00 8.20
CA ALA A 83 -21.34 13.14 9.54
C ALA A 83 -22.08 12.16 10.47
N THR A 84 -21.51 10.96 10.59
CA THR A 84 -21.98 9.90 11.47
C THR A 84 -21.04 9.74 12.66
N ASP A 85 -21.57 9.25 13.79
CA ASP A 85 -20.75 8.94 14.96
C ASP A 85 -19.67 7.86 14.68
N ASP A 86 -19.83 7.11 13.58
CA ASP A 86 -18.98 5.99 13.20
C ASP A 86 -18.12 6.27 11.95
N PHE A 87 -17.76 7.54 11.73
CA PHE A 87 -16.91 7.94 10.59
C PHE A 87 -15.62 7.10 10.47
N LYS A 88 -15.00 6.73 11.60
CA LYS A 88 -13.75 5.96 11.64
C LYS A 88 -13.90 4.54 11.10
N SER A 89 -14.98 3.84 11.42
CA SER A 89 -15.20 2.51 10.86
C SER A 89 -15.50 2.60 9.36
N GLY A 90 -16.21 3.66 8.94
CA GLY A 90 -16.54 3.91 7.54
C GLY A 90 -15.28 4.11 6.70
N ILE A 91 -14.38 5.02 7.12
CA ILE A 91 -13.12 5.25 6.41
C ILE A 91 -12.19 4.04 6.45
N ASP A 92 -12.15 3.28 7.56
CA ASP A 92 -11.37 2.04 7.63
C ASP A 92 -11.91 0.97 6.68
N LEU A 93 -13.22 0.78 6.63
CA LEU A 93 -13.88 -0.14 5.71
C LEU A 93 -13.55 0.21 4.25
N VAL A 94 -13.70 1.47 3.86
CA VAL A 94 -13.36 1.91 2.50
C VAL A 94 -11.89 1.66 2.22
N SER A 95 -10.99 2.04 3.14
CA SER A 95 -9.54 1.85 3.00
C SER A 95 -9.20 0.38 2.74
N GLN A 96 -9.77 -0.55 3.51
CA GLN A 96 -9.49 -1.97 3.33
C GLN A 96 -10.04 -2.53 2.02
N LYS A 97 -11.22 -2.06 1.59
CA LYS A 97 -11.88 -2.59 0.40
C LYS A 97 -11.24 -2.09 -0.89
N ILE A 98 -10.78 -0.84 -0.96
CA ILE A 98 -10.14 -0.29 -2.17
C ILE A 98 -8.79 -0.94 -2.50
N LEU A 99 -8.12 -1.60 -1.54
CA LEU A 99 -6.92 -2.40 -1.78
C LEU A 99 -7.16 -3.49 -2.83
N SER A 100 -8.35 -4.10 -2.84
CA SER A 100 -8.73 -5.13 -3.83
C SER A 100 -8.83 -4.59 -5.26
N HIS A 101 -8.93 -3.27 -5.42
CA HIS A 101 -8.93 -2.56 -6.69
C HIS A 101 -7.56 -1.93 -7.03
N GLY A 102 -6.53 -2.23 -6.23
CA GLY A 102 -5.17 -1.74 -6.44
C GLY A 102 -4.90 -0.34 -5.91
N VAL A 103 -5.83 0.30 -5.20
CA VAL A 103 -5.64 1.61 -4.58
C VAL A 103 -4.98 1.44 -3.22
N THR A 104 -3.79 2.03 -3.03
CA THR A 104 -3.01 1.93 -1.79
C THR A 104 -2.92 3.26 -1.05
N SER A 105 -3.43 4.35 -1.62
CA SER A 105 -3.53 5.66 -0.98
C SER A 105 -4.69 6.43 -1.59
N PHE A 106 -5.39 7.23 -0.78
CA PHE A 106 -6.52 8.00 -1.26
C PHE A 106 -6.73 9.28 -0.48
N CYS A 107 -7.46 10.22 -1.08
CA CYS A 107 -7.94 11.44 -0.43
C CYS A 107 -9.46 11.33 -0.20
N PRO A 108 -9.92 11.17 1.06
CA PRO A 108 -11.34 11.23 1.39
C PRO A 108 -11.90 12.59 0.97
N THR A 109 -12.83 12.58 0.02
CA THR A 109 -13.39 13.81 -0.57
C THR A 109 -14.75 14.09 0.06
N LEU A 110 -14.93 15.31 0.54
CA LEU A 110 -16.22 15.81 1.01
C LEU A 110 -16.86 16.64 -0.08
N VAL A 111 -18.10 16.31 -0.44
CA VAL A 111 -18.87 17.17 -1.34
C VAL A 111 -19.34 18.42 -0.61
N THR A 112 -19.86 19.39 -1.36
CA THR A 112 -20.39 20.63 -0.79
C THR A 112 -21.41 20.33 0.30
N SER A 113 -21.06 20.68 1.53
CA SER A 113 -21.80 20.38 2.74
C SER A 113 -21.90 21.60 3.66
N PRO A 114 -22.83 21.63 4.62
CA PRO A 114 -22.88 22.68 5.64
C PRO A 114 -21.59 22.74 6.48
N PRO A 115 -21.21 23.91 7.04
CA PRO A 115 -20.02 24.06 7.88
C PRO A 115 -19.89 23.06 9.03
N SER A 116 -21.00 22.65 9.63
CA SER A 116 -21.05 21.66 10.71
C SER A 116 -20.50 20.29 10.30
N VAL A 117 -20.77 19.85 9.06
CA VAL A 117 -20.31 18.57 8.53
C VAL A 117 -18.79 18.55 8.42
N TYR A 118 -18.18 19.61 7.85
CA TYR A 118 -16.73 19.69 7.76
C TYR A 118 -16.07 19.65 9.14
N HIS A 119 -16.66 20.31 10.15
CA HIS A 119 -16.09 20.32 11.50
C HIS A 119 -16.10 18.93 12.15
N GLN A 120 -17.18 18.18 11.98
CA GLN A 120 -17.30 16.82 12.52
C GLN A 120 -16.35 15.85 11.79
N VAL A 121 -16.34 15.88 10.46
CA VAL A 121 -15.55 14.93 9.66
C VAL A 121 -14.04 15.18 9.77
N THR A 122 -13.59 16.43 9.75
CA THR A 122 -12.14 16.74 9.83
C THR A 122 -11.51 16.28 11.15
N VAL A 123 -12.25 16.30 12.26
CA VAL A 123 -11.82 15.74 13.55
C VAL A 123 -11.71 14.21 13.48
N GLY A 124 -12.67 13.57 12.80
CA GLY A 124 -12.65 12.14 12.52
C GLY A 124 -11.42 11.72 11.72
N ILE A 125 -11.14 12.40 10.60
CA ILE A 125 -9.98 12.15 9.74
C ILE A 125 -8.67 12.35 10.50
N ARG A 126 -8.54 13.45 11.25
CA ARG A 126 -7.29 13.76 11.99
C ARG A 126 -6.95 12.71 13.04
N SER A 127 -7.96 12.07 13.62
CA SER A 127 -7.80 11.06 14.67
C SER A 127 -7.93 9.61 14.16
N TRP A 128 -8.06 9.43 12.85
CA TRP A 128 -8.03 8.11 12.22
C TRP A 128 -6.59 7.71 11.92
N THR A 129 -6.27 6.46 12.26
CA THR A 129 -5.03 5.81 11.90
C THR A 129 -5.38 4.60 11.04
N PRO A 130 -4.82 4.48 9.82
CA PRO A 130 -5.08 3.31 8.99
C PRO A 130 -4.62 2.05 9.70
N THR A 131 -5.38 0.98 9.50
CA THR A 131 -5.01 -0.36 9.92
C THR A 131 -3.68 -0.79 9.25
N PRO A 132 -2.88 -1.66 9.88
CA PRO A 132 -1.55 -2.04 9.36
C PRO A 132 -1.57 -2.62 7.95
N ASP A 133 -2.67 -3.27 7.56
CA ASP A 133 -2.86 -3.80 6.20
C ASP A 133 -3.04 -2.70 5.14
N PHE A 134 -3.40 -1.48 5.54
CA PHE A 134 -3.52 -0.29 4.68
C PHE A 134 -2.28 0.62 4.72
N LEU A 135 -1.29 0.31 5.56
CA LEU A 135 0.02 0.95 5.45
C LEU A 135 0.68 0.50 4.15
N PRO A 136 1.48 1.37 3.50
CA PRO A 136 2.13 1.00 2.26
C PRO A 136 3.03 -0.20 2.54
N LEU A 137 2.70 -1.33 1.89
CA LEU A 137 3.57 -2.46 1.54
C LEU A 137 3.33 -3.82 2.21
N THR A 138 2.15 -4.10 2.75
CA THR A 138 1.66 -5.49 2.80
C THR A 138 1.17 -5.93 1.41
N PHE A 139 2.09 -6.40 0.57
CA PHE A 139 1.77 -7.05 -0.70
C PHE A 139 0.98 -8.33 -0.43
N ARG A 140 -0.35 -8.28 -0.56
CA ARG A 140 -1.15 -9.50 -0.74
C ARG A 140 -1.35 -9.73 -2.24
N PRO A 141 -0.94 -10.87 -2.80
CA PRO A 141 -1.31 -11.21 -4.16
C PRO A 141 -2.84 -11.19 -4.24
N VAL A 142 -3.39 -10.34 -5.11
CA VAL A 142 -4.83 -10.32 -5.41
C VAL A 142 -5.15 -11.67 -6.04
N ARG A 143 -5.75 -12.58 -5.24
CA ARG A 143 -6.33 -13.80 -5.78
C ARG A 143 -7.57 -13.39 -6.55
N ARG A 144 -7.56 -13.63 -7.87
CA ARG A 144 -8.79 -13.71 -8.64
C ARG A 144 -9.58 -14.94 -8.23
#